data_AF-A0A0F6YMW5-F1
#
_entry.id   AF-A0A0F6YMW5-F1
#
_cell.length_a   1.000
_cell.length_b   1.000
_cell.length_c   1.000
_cell.angle_alpha   90.00
_cell.angle_beta   90.00
_cell.angle_gamma   90.00
#
_symmetry.space_group_name_H-M   'P 1'
#
loop_
_entity.id
_entity.type
_entity.pdbx_description
1 polymer ?
#
loop_
_entity_poly.entity_id
_entity_poly.type
_entity_poly.pdbx_seq_one_letter_code
_entity_poly.pdbx_strand_id
1 'polypeptide(L)'
;MTLFEKWKKEFDAWEVRAADLSKKVLGSPLVLEPTGALLTAAMRTKARTDRVLGDVWSAVGLPNRRDQERTLRMLTVLERRVIDLEEKLEDAHEELRRARGETR
;
A
#
# COMPACT_ATOMS: atom_id res chain seq x y z
N MET A 1 -8.96 24.19 46.90
CA MET A 1 -8.54 23.29 45.82
C MET A 1 -9.74 22.54 45.30
N THR A 2 -10.05 22.65 44.01
CA THR A 2 -11.16 21.92 43.39
C THR A 2 -10.78 20.45 43.14
N LEU A 3 -11.77 19.57 42.92
CA LEU A 3 -11.54 18.15 42.60
C LEU A 3 -10.65 17.99 41.36
N PHE A 4 -10.81 18.90 40.39
CA PHE A 4 -10.02 18.97 39.17
C PHE A 4 -8.55 19.28 39.44
N GLU A 5 -8.23 20.22 40.35
CA GLU A 5 -6.84 20.57 40.67
C GLU A 5 -6.07 19.44 41.33
N LYS A 6 -6.74 18.63 42.18
CA LYS A 6 -6.12 17.43 42.78
C LYS A 6 -5.82 16.38 41.72
N TRP A 7 -6.80 16.08 40.86
CA TRP A 7 -6.61 15.16 39.75
C TRP A 7 -5.51 15.62 38.78
N LYS A 8 -5.50 16.91 38.41
CA LYS A 8 -4.50 17.48 37.51
C LYS A 8 -3.09 17.33 38.09
N LYS A 9 -2.90 17.59 39.39
CA LYS A 9 -1.61 17.44 40.06
C LYS A 9 -1.11 15.99 40.07
N GLU A 10 -1.99 15.02 40.31
CA GLU A 10 -1.66 13.60 40.27
C GLU A 10 -1.38 13.12 38.84
N PHE A 11 -2.15 13.61 37.86
CA PHE A 11 -1.94 13.37 36.44
C PHE A 11 -0.59 13.92 35.97
N ASP A 12 -0.26 15.17 36.30
CA ASP A 12 1.02 15.79 35.92
C ASP A 12 2.20 15.03 36.54
N ALA A 13 2.07 14.56 37.79
CA ALA A 13 3.08 13.72 38.43
C ALA A 13 3.23 12.34 37.76
N TRP A 14 2.13 11.76 37.27
CA TRP A 14 2.15 10.53 36.49
C TRP A 14 2.77 10.76 35.10
N GLU A 15 2.42 11.83 34.42
CA GLU A 15 2.91 12.20 33.09
C GLU A 15 4.42 12.36 33.09
N VAL A 16 4.99 13.06 34.08
CA VAL A 16 6.44 13.22 34.22
C VAL A 16 7.15 11.86 34.38
N ARG A 17 6.59 10.96 35.21
CA ARG A 17 7.16 9.62 35.42
C ARG A 17 7.01 8.73 34.19
N ALA A 18 5.87 8.80 33.51
CA ALA A 18 5.61 8.06 32.28
C ALA A 18 6.52 8.55 31.15
N ALA A 19 6.75 9.86 31.06
CA ALA A 19 7.66 10.47 30.09
C ALA A 19 9.12 10.02 30.33
N ASP A 20 9.58 9.99 31.58
CA ASP A 20 10.94 9.52 31.90
C ASP A 20 11.13 8.02 31.61
N LEU A 21 10.13 7.19 31.92
CA LEU A 21 10.15 5.78 31.54
C LEU A 21 10.14 5.60 30.02
N SER A 22 9.31 6.36 29.31
CA SER A 22 9.22 6.32 27.85
C SER A 22 10.53 6.76 27.21
N LYS A 23 11.18 7.81 27.71
CA LYS A 23 12.50 8.25 27.25
C LYS A 23 13.57 7.19 27.47
N LYS A 24 13.55 6.49 28.60
CA LYS A 24 14.51 5.40 28.87
C LYS A 24 14.30 4.19 27.96
N VAL A 25 13.05 3.84 27.65
CA VAL A 25 12.72 2.72 26.77
C VAL A 25 12.98 3.07 25.29
N LEU A 26 12.57 4.26 24.85
CA LEU A 26 12.74 4.76 23.49
C LEU A 26 14.15 5.33 23.22
N GLY A 27 14.95 5.55 24.26
CA GLY A 27 16.34 5.99 24.15
C GLY A 27 17.36 4.87 24.34
N SER A 28 16.93 3.68 24.75
CA SER A 28 17.82 2.54 25.00
C SER A 28 17.91 1.64 23.76
N PRO A 29 19.08 1.56 23.09
CA PRO A 29 19.31 0.66 21.97
C PRO A 29 19.03 -0.81 22.34
N LEU A 30 19.26 -1.15 23.62
CA LEU A 30 19.08 -2.50 24.17
C LEU A 30 17.62 -3.00 24.15
N VAL A 31 16.64 -2.10 24.04
CA VAL A 31 15.21 -2.44 23.96
C VAL A 31 14.67 -2.21 22.55
N LEU A 32 15.08 -1.13 21.91
CA LEU A 32 14.64 -0.78 20.56
C LEU A 32 15.10 -1.77 19.49
N GLU A 33 16.35 -2.22 19.54
CA GLU A 33 16.88 -3.17 18.56
C GLU A 33 16.18 -4.54 18.62
N PRO A 34 16.06 -5.22 19.77
CA PRO A 34 15.38 -6.52 19.82
C PRO A 34 13.88 -6.39 19.55
N THR A 35 13.24 -5.30 20.00
CA THR A 35 11.81 -5.07 19.73
C THR A 35 11.57 -4.77 18.26
N GLY A 36 12.43 -3.97 17.64
CA GLY A 36 12.40 -3.69 16.21
C GLY A 36 12.64 -4.94 15.36
N ALA A 37 13.58 -5.79 15.78
CA ALA A 37 13.84 -7.08 15.14
C ALA A 37 12.64 -8.04 15.26
N LEU A 38 12.03 -8.13 16.45
CA LEU A 38 10.82 -8.92 16.69
C LEU A 38 9.63 -8.41 15.86
N LEU A 39 9.38 -7.10 15.85
CA LEU A 39 8.32 -6.51 15.04
C LEU A 39 8.56 -6.76 13.54
N THR A 40 9.80 -6.62 13.09
CA THR A 40 10.19 -6.91 11.71
C THR A 40 9.96 -8.38 11.36
N ALA A 41 10.35 -9.30 12.25
CA ALA A 41 10.12 -10.73 12.07
C ALA A 41 8.63 -11.07 12.06
N ALA A 42 7.84 -10.48 12.96
CA ALA A 42 6.40 -10.63 13.02
C ALA A 42 5.71 -10.12 11.75
N MET A 43 6.10 -8.92 11.28
CA MET A 43 5.56 -8.35 10.04
C MET A 43 5.94 -9.17 8.80
N ARG A 44 7.18 -9.66 8.70
CA ARG A 44 7.60 -10.58 7.62
C ARG A 44 6.80 -11.88 7.65
N THR A 45 6.57 -12.42 8.83
CA THR A 45 5.77 -13.64 9.02
C THR A 45 4.32 -13.39 8.60
N LYS A 46 3.69 -12.33 9.09
CA LYS A 46 2.34 -11.90 8.68
C LYS A 46 2.25 -11.73 7.16
N ALA A 47 3.21 -11.03 6.55
CA ALA A 47 3.21 -10.81 5.11
C ALA A 47 3.31 -12.12 4.31
N ARG A 48 4.05 -13.11 4.80
CA ARG A 48 4.12 -14.45 4.20
C ARG A 48 2.79 -15.19 4.37
N THR A 49 2.20 -15.18 5.55
CA THR A 49 0.88 -15.78 5.82
C THR A 49 -0.21 -15.17 4.94
N ASP A 50 -0.24 -13.85 4.81
CA ASP A 50 -1.19 -13.12 3.95
C ASP A 50 -0.97 -13.42 2.45
N ARG A 51 0.20 -13.92 2.03
CA ARG A 51 0.43 -14.42 0.67
C ARG A 51 -0.08 -15.84 0.51
N VAL A 52 0.31 -16.75 1.40
CA VAL A 52 -0.11 -18.15 1.37
C VAL A 52 -1.63 -18.27 1.42
N LEU A 53 -2.29 -17.52 2.30
CA LEU A 53 -3.75 -17.51 2.36
C LEU A 53 -4.35 -16.96 1.06
N GLY A 54 -3.74 -15.92 0.48
CA GLY A 54 -4.12 -15.41 -0.84
C GLY A 54 -4.06 -16.48 -1.94
N ASP A 55 -2.98 -17.27 -1.95
CA ASP A 55 -2.77 -18.37 -2.89
C ASP A 55 -3.78 -19.50 -2.66
N VAL A 56 -4.09 -19.82 -1.39
CA VAL A 56 -5.11 -20.82 -1.04
C VAL A 56 -6.50 -20.36 -1.49
N TRP A 57 -6.87 -19.10 -1.25
CA TRP A 57 -8.15 -18.55 -1.74
C TRP A 57 -8.21 -18.55 -3.27
N SER A 58 -7.09 -18.24 -3.94
CA SER A 58 -6.98 -18.31 -5.39
C SER A 58 -7.13 -19.75 -5.91
N ALA A 59 -6.52 -20.73 -5.23
CA ALA A 59 -6.63 -22.15 -5.56
C ALA A 59 -8.05 -22.71 -5.35
N VAL A 60 -8.81 -22.15 -4.41
CA VAL A 60 -10.24 -22.45 -4.18
C VAL A 60 -11.15 -21.68 -5.15
N GLY A 61 -10.58 -20.83 -6.01
CA GLY A 61 -11.30 -20.10 -7.05
C GLY A 61 -11.99 -18.82 -6.57
N LEU A 62 -11.68 -18.34 -5.35
CA LEU A 62 -12.21 -17.07 -4.84
C LEU A 62 -11.30 -15.90 -5.25
N PRO A 63 -11.81 -14.91 -6.02
CA PRO A 63 -11.02 -13.76 -6.41
C PRO A 63 -10.60 -12.95 -5.18
N ASN A 64 -9.29 -12.86 -4.93
CA ASN A 64 -8.77 -12.01 -3.87
C ASN A 64 -8.58 -10.57 -4.38
N ARG A 65 -8.46 -9.60 -3.46
CA ARG A 65 -8.28 -8.17 -3.82
C ARG A 65 -7.04 -7.93 -4.71
N ARG A 66 -5.96 -8.68 -4.50
CA ARG A 66 -4.72 -8.52 -5.29
C ARG A 66 -4.94 -8.96 -6.75
N ASP A 67 -5.70 -10.03 -6.94
CA ASP A 67 -6.07 -10.53 -8.26
C ASP A 67 -7.01 -9.55 -8.97
N GLN A 68 -7.95 -8.92 -8.25
CA GLN A 68 -8.79 -7.86 -8.79
C GLN A 68 -7.96 -6.65 -9.26
N GLU A 69 -7.04 -6.17 -8.43
CA GLU A 69 -6.16 -5.04 -8.79
C GLU A 69 -5.23 -5.39 -9.97
N ARG A 70 -4.75 -6.64 -10.05
CA ARG A 70 -3.95 -7.11 -11.20
C ARG A 70 -4.77 -7.12 -12.48
N THR A 71 -5.97 -7.69 -12.44
CA THR A 71 -6.88 -7.75 -13.59
C THR A 71 -7.25 -6.35 -14.06
N LEU A 72 -7.58 -5.43 -13.15
CA LEU A 72 -7.88 -4.04 -13.49
C LEU A 72 -6.67 -3.36 -14.16
N ARG A 73 -5.46 -3.53 -13.64
CA ARG A 73 -4.25 -3.01 -14.29
C ARG A 73 -4.05 -3.58 -15.69
N MET A 74 -4.27 -4.89 -15.88
CA MET A 74 -4.14 -5.51 -17.19
C MET A 74 -5.19 -4.99 -18.17
N LEU A 75 -6.42 -4.76 -17.74
CA LEU A 75 -7.48 -4.16 -18.55
C LEU A 75 -7.08 -2.74 -19.01
N THR A 76 -6.59 -1.89 -18.11
CA THR A 76 -6.12 -0.55 -18.46
C THR A 76 -4.95 -0.58 -19.47
N VAL A 77 -4.05 -1.56 -19.35
CA VAL A 77 -2.95 -1.72 -20.32
C VAL A 77 -3.49 -2.15 -21.68
N LEU A 78 -4.47 -3.06 -21.72
CA LEU A 78 -5.10 -3.47 -22.98
C LEU A 78 -5.85 -2.32 -23.64
N GLU A 79 -6.62 -1.55 -22.89
CA GLU A 79 -7.33 -0.37 -23.37
C GLU A 79 -6.39 0.63 -24.05
N ARG A 80 -5.26 0.97 -23.40
CA ARG A 80 -4.25 1.87 -23.99
C ARG A 80 -3.68 1.32 -25.29
N ARG A 81 -3.40 0.02 -25.35
CA ARG A 81 -2.88 -0.61 -26.57
C ARG A 81 -3.90 -0.62 -27.70
N VAL A 82 -5.19 -0.73 -27.39
CA VAL A 82 -6.26 -0.63 -28.39
C VAL A 82 -6.28 0.78 -28.96
N ILE A 83 -6.25 1.80 -28.11
CA ILE A 83 -6.20 3.21 -28.53
C ILE A 83 -4.97 3.46 -29.44
N ASP A 84 -3.77 3.04 -29.03
CA ASP A 84 -2.55 3.20 -29.82
C ASP A 84 -2.64 2.51 -31.20
N LEU A 85 -3.38 1.40 -31.31
CA LEU A 85 -3.59 0.68 -32.56
C LEU A 85 -4.64 1.35 -33.44
N GLU A 86 -5.69 1.88 -32.84
CA GLU A 86 -6.71 2.68 -33.53
C GLU A 86 -6.08 3.92 -34.16
N GLU A 87 -5.27 4.67 -33.41
CA GLU A 87 -4.54 5.84 -33.91
C GLU A 87 -3.64 5.49 -35.11
N LYS A 88 -2.84 4.42 -35.00
CA LYS A 88 -1.97 3.96 -36.10
C LYS A 88 -2.75 3.53 -37.34
N LEU A 89 -3.94 2.96 -37.15
CA LEU A 89 -4.78 2.53 -38.26
C LEU A 89 -5.41 3.73 -38.97
N GLU A 90 -5.80 4.76 -38.23
CA GLU A 90 -6.21 6.05 -38.80
C GLU A 90 -5.08 6.71 -39.59
N ASP A 91 -3.87 6.80 -39.02
CA ASP A 91 -2.70 7.36 -39.69
C ASP A 91 -2.40 6.62 -41.01
N ALA A 92 -2.36 5.29 -40.97
CA ALA A 92 -2.11 4.47 -42.16
C ALA A 92 -3.21 4.63 -43.22
N HIS A 93 -4.47 4.74 -42.81
CA HIS A 93 -5.58 5.05 -43.72
C HIS A 93 -5.44 6.43 -44.34
N GLU A 94 -4.99 7.43 -43.59
CA GLU A 94 -4.78 8.78 -44.09
C GLU A 94 -3.62 8.84 -45.08
N GLU A 95 -2.50 8.17 -44.79
CA GLU A 95 -1.37 8.02 -45.71
C GLU A 95 -1.80 7.34 -47.02
N LEU A 96 -2.62 6.28 -46.94
CA LEU A 96 -3.17 5.60 -48.10
C LEU A 96 -4.06 6.54 -48.94
N ARG A 97 -4.95 7.32 -48.30
CA ARG A 97 -5.81 8.29 -48.99
C ARG A 97 -4.98 9.37 -49.68
N ARG A 98 -3.94 9.88 -49.01
CA ARG A 98 -3.00 10.84 -49.59
C ARG A 98 -2.27 10.24 -50.80
N ALA A 99 -1.80 9.01 -50.70
CA ALA A 99 -1.15 8.29 -51.80
C ALA A 99 -2.10 8.02 -52.99
N ARG A 100 -3.40 7.84 -52.73
CA ARG A 100 -4.44 7.70 -53.76
C ARG A 100 -4.90 9.03 -54.37
N GLY A 101 -4.44 10.17 -53.85
CA GLY A 101 -4.86 11.49 -54.32
C GLY A 101 -6.32 11.82 -54.00
N GLU A 102 -6.93 11.14 -53.02
CA GLU A 102 -8.33 11.34 -52.61
C GLU A 102 -8.49 12.50 -51.61
N THR A 103 -7.40 13.10 -51.14
CA THR A 103 -7.41 14.29 -50.28
C THR A 103 -7.88 15.51 -51.05
N ARG A 104 -9.11 15.96 -50.78
CA ARG A 104 -9.64 17.27 -51.17
C ARG A 104 -9.77 18.16 -49.95
#